data_AF-A0A241WCL5-F1
#
_entry.id   AF-A0A241WCL5-F1
#
_cell.length_a   1.000
_cell.length_b   1.000
_cell.length_c   1.000
_cell.angle_alpha   90.00
_cell.angle_beta   90.00
_cell.angle_gamma   90.00
#
_symmetry.space_group_name_H-M   'P 1'
#
loop_
_entity.id
_entity.type
_entity.pdbx_description
1 polymer ?
#
loop_
_entity_poly.entity_id
_entity_poly.type
_entity_poly.pdbx_seq_one_letter_code
_entity_poly.pdbx_strand_id
1 'polypeptide(L)'
;MKKIMGLMLGTLLISGCAALPEGDSIGTRGLLLCEANEVCPTVLVSWNEQKKDLLDMKISLNSVNTYYEINRVNFSNGQKTLSFNPSAATQQEVILGMYRSRAMVAVPVKLMAELSSGSKENLGITMSLETNKGVITRYVVKDGKESSLYQQFKEVYK
;
A
#
# COMPACT_ATOMS: atom_id res chain seq x y z
N MET A 1 -51.19 -13.44 51.87
CA MET A 1 -49.91 -13.58 51.12
C MET A 1 -50.26 -14.20 49.76
N LYS A 2 -49.78 -13.82 48.59
CA LYS A 2 -49.11 -12.65 48.00
C LYS A 2 -49.26 -12.88 46.48
N LYS A 3 -49.66 -11.84 45.74
CA LYS A 3 -49.96 -11.86 44.30
C LYS A 3 -48.74 -12.30 43.48
N ILE A 4 -48.90 -13.09 42.42
CA ILE A 4 -47.87 -13.24 41.38
C ILE A 4 -48.53 -13.11 40.00
N MET A 5 -48.38 -11.90 39.47
CA MET A 5 -48.56 -11.51 38.09
C MET A 5 -47.18 -11.61 37.43
N GLY A 6 -47.07 -12.26 36.27
CA GLY A 6 -45.78 -12.49 35.61
C GLY A 6 -45.93 -12.59 34.11
N LEU A 7 -46.11 -11.43 33.46
CA LEU A 7 -46.15 -11.21 32.03
C LEU A 7 -44.73 -11.40 31.46
N MET A 8 -44.50 -12.42 30.63
CA MET A 8 -43.23 -12.60 29.92
C MET A 8 -43.14 -11.60 28.75
N LEU A 9 -42.38 -10.53 28.93
CA LEU A 9 -41.99 -9.61 27.86
C LEU A 9 -40.68 -10.11 27.25
N GLY A 10 -40.76 -10.77 26.11
CA GLY A 10 -39.60 -11.06 25.27
C GLY A 10 -39.15 -9.79 24.55
N THR A 11 -37.96 -9.29 24.87
CA THR A 11 -37.28 -8.27 24.06
C THR A 11 -36.03 -8.90 23.47
N LEU A 12 -36.11 -9.23 22.18
CA LEU A 12 -34.94 -9.54 21.35
C LEU A 12 -34.19 -8.24 21.11
N LEU A 13 -33.09 -8.03 21.83
CA LEU A 13 -32.11 -7.00 21.48
C LEU A 13 -31.32 -7.52 20.28
N ILE A 14 -31.72 -7.09 19.08
CA ILE A 14 -30.89 -7.24 17.88
C ILE A 14 -29.73 -6.27 18.05
N SER A 15 -28.56 -6.79 18.43
CA SER A 15 -27.29 -6.06 18.37
C SER A 15 -26.94 -5.85 16.90
N GLY A 16 -27.35 -4.71 16.34
CA GLY A 16 -26.80 -4.23 15.08
C GLY A 16 -25.34 -3.85 15.30
N CYS A 17 -24.40 -4.65 14.77
CA CYS A 17 -23.05 -4.16 14.53
C CYS A 17 -23.18 -2.95 13.62
N ALA A 18 -22.85 -1.76 14.14
CA ALA A 18 -22.60 -0.61 13.30
C ALA A 18 -21.42 -0.99 12.39
N ALA A 19 -21.70 -1.31 11.13
CA ALA A 19 -20.69 -1.34 10.10
C ALA A 19 -20.06 0.06 10.08
N LEU A 20 -18.77 0.12 10.40
CA LEU A 20 -17.99 1.34 10.22
C LEU A 20 -18.17 1.79 8.77
N PRO A 21 -18.37 3.08 8.49
CA PRO A 21 -18.35 3.56 7.12
C PRO A 21 -16.94 3.32 6.57
N GLU A 22 -16.79 2.32 5.71
CA GLU A 22 -15.63 2.17 4.84
C GLU A 22 -15.68 3.29 3.81
N GLY A 23 -15.21 4.47 4.24
CA GLY A 23 -14.98 5.62 3.39
C GLY A 23 -13.70 5.43 2.57
N ASP A 24 -13.92 5.40 1.26
CA ASP A 24 -13.06 5.80 0.15
C ASP A 24 -11.79 4.99 -0.22
N SER A 25 -11.79 4.64 -1.52
CA SER A 25 -10.83 3.92 -2.36
C SER A 25 -10.74 2.40 -2.17
N ILE A 26 -11.32 1.65 -3.12
CA ILE A 26 -11.05 0.23 -3.37
C ILE A 26 -9.61 0.13 -3.87
N GLY A 27 -8.66 0.15 -2.94
CA GLY A 27 -7.30 -0.28 -3.18
C GLY A 27 -6.95 -1.35 -2.18
N THR A 28 -6.57 -2.53 -2.66
CA THR A 28 -5.94 -3.53 -1.80
C THR A 28 -4.52 -3.04 -1.47
N ARG A 29 -3.99 -3.37 -0.29
CA ARG A 29 -2.58 -3.06 0.03
C ARG A 29 -1.67 -4.10 -0.59
N GLY A 30 -0.82 -3.67 -1.50
CA GLY A 30 0.19 -4.47 -2.18
C GLY A 30 1.49 -4.51 -1.40
N LEU A 31 2.12 -5.67 -1.40
CA LEU A 31 3.45 -5.86 -0.87
C LEU A 31 4.41 -6.07 -2.03
N LEU A 32 5.65 -5.66 -1.83
CA LEU A 32 6.76 -6.04 -2.70
C LEU A 32 7.23 -7.46 -2.35
N LEU A 33 8.07 -8.02 -3.23
CA LEU A 33 8.78 -9.26 -2.91
C LEU A 33 9.86 -8.93 -1.87
N CYS A 34 9.60 -9.36 -0.64
CA CYS A 34 10.46 -9.16 0.51
C CYS A 34 10.79 -10.51 1.16
N GLU A 35 11.99 -10.61 1.71
CA GLU A 35 12.38 -11.74 2.56
C GLU A 35 12.04 -11.49 4.02
N ALA A 36 12.12 -12.54 4.84
CA ALA A 36 11.96 -12.41 6.27
C ALA A 36 13.01 -11.43 6.85
N ASN A 37 12.60 -10.64 7.84
CA ASN A 37 13.43 -9.63 8.52
C ASN A 37 13.85 -8.41 7.67
N GLU A 38 13.36 -8.29 6.44
CA GLU A 38 13.51 -7.08 5.66
C GLU A 38 12.46 -6.02 6.05
N VAL A 39 12.86 -4.75 6.05
CA VAL A 39 11.88 -3.67 6.00
C VAL A 39 11.16 -3.77 4.65
N CYS A 40 9.87 -4.11 4.68
CA CYS A 40 9.06 -4.32 3.51
C CYS A 40 8.04 -3.17 3.36
N PRO A 41 8.14 -2.34 2.30
CA PRO A 41 7.14 -1.32 2.06
C PRO A 41 5.78 -1.95 1.78
N THR A 42 4.75 -1.39 2.40
CA THR A 42 3.36 -1.66 2.02
C THR A 42 2.87 -0.51 1.18
N VAL A 43 2.25 -0.83 0.04
CA VAL A 43 1.88 0.15 -0.97
C VAL A 43 0.40 -0.01 -1.29
N LEU A 44 -0.34 1.08 -1.24
CA LEU A 44 -1.72 1.14 -1.69
C LEU A 44 -1.75 1.92 -3.00
N VAL A 45 -2.32 1.35 -4.05
CA VAL A 45 -2.50 1.99 -5.35
C VAL A 45 -3.99 2.24 -5.57
N SER A 46 -4.35 3.46 -5.92
CA SER A 46 -5.72 3.85 -6.24
C SER A 46 -5.76 4.79 -7.45
N TRP A 47 -6.91 4.90 -8.10
CA TRP A 47 -7.14 5.91 -9.12
C TRP A 47 -6.99 7.32 -8.54
N ASN A 48 -6.34 8.21 -9.27
CA ASN A 48 -6.45 9.62 -8.97
C ASN A 48 -7.77 10.14 -9.57
N GLU A 49 -8.72 10.49 -8.71
CA GLU A 49 -10.08 10.90 -9.13
C GLU A 49 -10.09 12.18 -9.98
N GLN A 50 -9.06 13.03 -9.83
CA GLN A 50 -8.94 14.29 -10.55
C GLN A 50 -8.19 14.15 -11.88
N LYS A 51 -7.28 13.17 -11.98
CA LYS A 51 -6.37 12.97 -13.11
C LYS A 51 -6.33 11.50 -13.52
N LYS A 52 -7.14 11.14 -14.51
CA LYS A 52 -7.33 9.75 -14.98
C LYS A 52 -6.08 9.10 -15.58
N ASP A 53 -5.03 9.87 -15.87
CA ASP A 53 -3.75 9.37 -16.36
C ASP A 53 -2.76 9.06 -15.23
N LEU A 54 -3.12 9.36 -13.98
CA LEU A 54 -2.32 9.13 -12.78
C LEU A 54 -2.99 8.18 -11.80
N LEU A 55 -2.15 7.48 -11.05
CA LEU A 55 -2.50 6.68 -9.90
C LEU A 55 -1.93 7.34 -8.66
N ASP A 56 -2.73 7.39 -7.60
CA ASP A 56 -2.26 7.77 -6.28
C ASP A 56 -1.68 6.54 -5.60
N MET A 57 -0.44 6.68 -5.10
CA MET A 57 0.26 5.62 -4.42
C MET A 57 0.61 6.06 -3.00
N LYS A 58 0.04 5.38 -2.01
CA LYS A 58 0.36 5.58 -0.58
C LYS A 58 1.30 4.48 -0.10
N ILE A 59 2.51 4.88 0.27
CA ILE A 59 3.58 4.00 0.74
C ILE A 59 3.64 4.08 2.27
N SER A 60 3.78 2.93 2.93
CA SER A 60 4.00 2.82 4.37
C SER A 60 5.22 1.97 4.67
N LEU A 61 6.13 2.48 5.49
CA LEU A 61 7.24 1.75 6.10
C LEU A 61 6.96 1.61 7.59
N ASN A 62 6.92 0.38 8.09
CA ASN A 62 6.81 0.10 9.51
C ASN A 62 8.17 -0.38 10.04
N SER A 63 8.58 0.13 11.20
CA SER A 63 9.80 -0.26 11.90
C SER A 63 9.57 -0.34 13.39
N VAL A 64 10.34 -1.18 14.06
CA VAL A 64 10.30 -1.34 15.52
C VAL A 64 11.08 -0.27 16.27
N ASN A 65 11.92 0.53 15.60
CA ASN A 65 12.88 1.40 16.29
C ASN A 65 13.10 2.78 15.65
N THR A 66 12.55 3.07 14.47
CA THR A 66 12.93 4.30 13.77
C THR A 66 11.89 4.79 12.76
N TYR A 67 11.87 6.09 12.53
CA TYR A 67 11.19 6.70 11.39
C TYR A 67 12.14 6.83 10.20
N TYR A 68 11.55 6.82 9.01
CA TYR A 68 12.20 7.13 7.75
C TYR A 68 11.62 8.43 7.21
N GLU A 69 12.48 9.30 6.69
CA GLU A 69 12.05 10.37 5.80
C GLU A 69 12.23 9.85 4.38
N ILE A 70 11.11 9.66 3.67
CA ILE A 70 11.09 9.17 2.29
C ILE A 70 11.20 10.39 1.38
N ASN A 71 12.30 10.50 0.63
CA ASN A 71 12.61 11.66 -0.19
C ASN A 71 12.33 11.43 -1.67
N ARG A 72 12.45 10.17 -2.13
CA ARG A 72 12.23 9.78 -3.53
C ARG A 72 11.78 8.34 -3.64
N VAL A 73 10.96 8.07 -4.64
CA VAL A 73 10.51 6.74 -5.02
C VAL A 73 10.96 6.46 -6.44
N ASN A 74 11.70 5.37 -6.64
CA ASN A 74 12.21 4.99 -7.95
C ASN A 74 11.64 3.63 -8.34
N PHE A 75 11.30 3.45 -9.61
CA PHE A 75 11.05 2.15 -10.21
C PHE A 75 12.05 1.90 -11.33
N SER A 76 12.63 0.71 -11.38
CA SER A 76 13.66 0.41 -12.37
C SER A 76 13.60 -1.03 -12.86
N ASN A 77 13.88 -1.23 -14.14
CA ASN A 77 14.10 -2.55 -14.74
C ASN A 77 15.59 -2.82 -15.09
N GLY A 78 16.50 -2.03 -14.52
CA GLY A 78 17.94 -2.09 -14.80
C GLY A 78 18.38 -1.32 -16.05
N GLN A 79 17.48 -1.07 -17.00
CA GLN A 79 17.76 -0.27 -18.21
C GLN A 79 17.16 1.14 -18.10
N LYS A 80 15.97 1.23 -17.53
CA LYS A 80 15.21 2.46 -17.34
C LYS A 80 14.90 2.64 -15.86
N THR A 81 14.97 3.89 -15.41
CA THR A 81 14.56 4.28 -14.07
C THR A 81 13.57 5.44 -14.17
N LEU A 82 12.45 5.30 -13.46
CA LEU A 82 11.40 6.31 -13.34
C LEU A 82 11.33 6.77 -11.89
N SER A 83 11.44 8.08 -11.67
CA SER A 83 11.60 8.67 -10.35
C SER A 83 10.44 9.61 -10.02
N PHE A 84 9.94 9.51 -8.79
CA PHE A 84 8.79 10.25 -8.29
C PHE A 84 9.10 10.91 -6.95
N ASN A 85 8.75 12.18 -6.83
CA ASN A 85 8.86 12.92 -5.57
C ASN A 85 7.56 12.74 -4.77
N PRO A 86 7.66 12.59 -3.44
CA PRO A 86 6.51 12.71 -2.54
C PRO A 86 5.75 14.01 -2.76
N SER A 87 4.42 13.96 -2.71
CA SER A 87 3.54 15.13 -2.83
C SER A 87 3.57 16.03 -1.59
N ALA A 88 4.06 15.50 -0.46
CA ALA A 88 4.19 16.19 0.81
C ALA A 88 5.36 15.60 1.63
N ALA A 89 5.72 16.26 2.73
CA ALA A 89 6.65 15.72 3.71
C ALA A 89 6.17 14.35 4.24
N THR A 90 7.13 13.50 4.63
CA THR A 90 6.82 12.17 5.15
C THR A 90 6.04 12.27 6.47
N GLN A 91 4.87 11.64 6.51
CA GLN A 91 4.07 11.55 7.73
C GLN A 91 4.65 10.48 8.65
N GLN A 92 4.72 10.77 9.95
CA GLN A 92 5.28 9.89 10.96
C GLN A 92 4.28 9.70 12.09
N GLU A 93 4.07 8.45 12.51
CA GLU A 93 3.15 8.10 13.59
C GLU A 93 3.54 6.78 14.27
N VAL A 94 3.18 6.61 15.54
CA VAL A 94 3.37 5.35 16.28
C VAL A 94 2.06 4.56 16.29
N ILE A 95 2.11 3.28 15.95
CA ILE A 95 0.93 2.38 15.93
C ILE A 95 1.30 1.05 16.53
N LEU A 96 0.59 0.66 17.58
CA LEU A 96 0.84 -0.59 18.31
C LEU A 96 2.33 -0.75 18.67
N GLY A 97 2.97 0.36 19.06
CA GLY A 97 4.40 0.40 19.42
C GLY A 97 5.38 0.39 18.23
N MET A 98 4.90 0.36 16.98
CA MET A 98 5.75 0.46 15.79
C MET A 98 5.76 1.88 15.22
N TYR A 99 6.93 2.30 14.76
CA TYR A 99 7.16 3.55 14.06
C TYR A 99 6.73 3.40 12.59
N ARG A 100 5.70 4.12 12.18
CA ARG A 100 5.20 4.14 10.81
C ARG A 100 5.58 5.44 10.12
N SER A 101 6.18 5.32 8.93
CA SER A 101 6.50 6.43 8.03
C SER A 101 5.69 6.29 6.74
N ARG A 102 5.10 7.38 6.26
CA ARG A 102 4.20 7.39 5.10
C ARG A 102 4.50 8.49 4.11
N ALA A 103 4.51 8.11 2.83
CA ALA A 103 4.62 9.03 1.72
C ALA A 103 3.49 8.78 0.72
N MET A 104 3.07 9.84 0.04
CA MET A 104 2.14 9.78 -1.08
C MET A 104 2.86 10.26 -2.33
N VAL A 105 2.73 9.53 -3.42
CA VAL A 105 3.27 9.89 -4.73
C VAL A 105 2.21 9.67 -5.80
N ALA A 106 2.24 10.49 -6.86
CA ALA A 106 1.44 10.26 -8.05
C ALA A 106 2.32 9.62 -9.12
N VAL A 107 1.86 8.52 -9.73
CA VAL A 107 2.58 7.79 -10.77
C VAL A 107 1.71 7.60 -12.02
N PRO A 108 2.27 7.52 -13.23
CA PRO A 108 1.49 7.24 -14.43
C PRO A 108 0.80 5.88 -14.38
N VAL A 109 -0.41 5.79 -14.91
CA VAL A 109 -1.15 4.51 -15.04
C VAL A 109 -0.37 3.46 -15.86
N LYS A 110 0.48 3.92 -16.78
CA LYS A 110 1.31 3.08 -17.66
C LYS A 110 2.66 2.68 -17.04
N LEU A 111 2.92 3.01 -15.77
CA LEU A 111 4.23 2.79 -15.13
C LEU A 111 4.75 1.36 -15.30
N MET A 112 3.93 0.34 -15.00
CA MET A 112 4.36 -1.05 -15.15
C MET A 112 4.51 -1.45 -16.61
N ALA A 113 3.61 -1.02 -17.50
CA ALA A 113 3.72 -1.33 -18.93
C ALA A 113 5.01 -0.75 -19.54
N GLU A 114 5.43 0.43 -19.09
CA GLU A 114 6.66 1.08 -19.53
C GLU A 114 7.92 0.31 -19.10
N LEU A 115 7.92 -0.25 -17.90
CA LEU A 115 9.04 -1.02 -17.34
C LEU A 115 9.04 -2.50 -17.76
N SER A 116 7.89 -3.03 -18.16
CA SER A 116 7.74 -4.41 -18.65
C SER A 116 8.14 -4.60 -20.12
N SER A 117 8.87 -3.66 -20.71
CA SER A 117 9.43 -3.80 -22.05
C SER A 117 10.59 -4.80 -22.05
N GLY A 118 10.33 -6.05 -22.46
CA GLY A 118 11.34 -7.12 -22.53
C GLY A 118 10.76 -8.53 -22.46
N SER A 119 11.62 -9.56 -22.48
CA SER A 119 11.21 -10.96 -22.31
C SER A 119 10.68 -11.23 -20.89
N LYS A 120 9.49 -11.83 -20.78
CA LYS A 120 8.82 -12.11 -19.49
C LYS A 120 9.65 -12.99 -18.54
N GLU A 121 10.47 -13.89 -19.08
CA GLU A 121 11.23 -14.88 -18.28
C GLU A 121 12.36 -14.28 -17.45
N ASN A 122 12.88 -13.11 -17.84
CA ASN A 122 13.95 -12.40 -17.12
C ASN A 122 13.50 -10.99 -16.66
N LEU A 123 12.18 -10.77 -16.54
CA LEU A 123 11.68 -9.47 -16.13
C LEU A 123 12.00 -9.22 -14.65
N GLY A 124 12.94 -8.33 -14.40
CA GLY A 124 13.23 -7.78 -13.08
C GLY A 124 12.76 -6.34 -13.02
N ILE A 125 11.80 -6.04 -12.13
CA ILE A 125 11.41 -4.67 -11.80
C ILE A 125 11.62 -4.47 -10.31
N THR A 126 12.30 -3.41 -9.95
CA THR A 126 12.54 -3.00 -8.56
C THR A 126 11.81 -1.71 -8.25
N MET A 127 11.45 -1.54 -6.98
CA MET A 127 11.08 -0.26 -6.39
C MET A 127 12.08 0.06 -5.29
N SER A 128 12.59 1.29 -5.30
CA SER A 128 13.55 1.80 -4.32
C SER A 128 13.00 3.04 -3.64
N LEU A 129 13.15 3.11 -2.33
CA LEU A 129 12.86 4.29 -1.51
C LEU A 129 14.17 4.92 -1.07
N GLU A 130 14.45 6.12 -1.53
CA GLU A 130 15.56 6.92 -1.00
C GLU A 130 15.11 7.55 0.31
N THR A 131 15.77 7.17 1.40
CA THR A 131 15.44 7.68 2.73
C THR A 131 16.64 8.34 3.40
N ASN A 132 16.39 9.10 4.46
CA ASN A 132 17.45 9.62 5.34
C ASN A 132 18.26 8.52 6.07
N LYS A 133 17.84 7.24 6.00
CA LYS A 133 18.54 6.07 6.56
C LYS A 133 19.14 5.16 5.50
N GLY A 134 19.23 5.64 4.25
CA GLY A 134 19.71 4.87 3.11
C GLY A 134 18.59 4.42 2.18
N VAL A 135 18.94 3.61 1.20
CA VAL A 135 18.02 3.16 0.15
C VAL A 135 17.42 1.81 0.52
N ILE A 136 16.09 1.71 0.48
CA ILE A 136 15.36 0.44 0.65
C ILE A 136 14.89 -0.02 -0.72
N THR A 137 15.44 -1.13 -1.23
CA THR A 137 15.10 -1.67 -2.55
C THR A 137 14.45 -3.04 -2.43
N ARG A 138 13.31 -3.23 -3.10
CA ARG A 138 12.63 -4.52 -3.19
C ARG A 138 12.17 -4.79 -4.61
N TYR A 139 11.96 -6.06 -4.92
CA TYR A 139 11.45 -6.44 -6.24
C TYR A 139 9.93 -6.26 -6.29
N VAL A 140 9.47 -5.66 -7.38
CA VAL A 140 8.07 -5.65 -7.81
C VAL A 140 7.80 -6.89 -8.67
N VAL A 141 8.76 -7.24 -9.53
CA VAL A 141 8.78 -8.50 -10.30
C VAL A 141 10.22 -9.03 -10.29
N LYS A 142 10.39 -10.34 -10.13
CA LYS A 142 11.70 -10.99 -10.24
C LYS A 142 11.54 -12.40 -10.82
N ASP A 143 12.28 -12.72 -11.88
CA ASP A 143 12.32 -14.07 -12.48
C ASP A 143 10.90 -14.62 -12.76
N GLY A 144 10.03 -13.79 -13.32
CA GLY A 144 8.62 -14.11 -13.60
C GLY A 144 7.68 -14.14 -12.38
N LYS A 145 8.20 -14.02 -11.15
CA LYS A 145 7.40 -13.89 -9.94
C LYS A 145 6.91 -12.46 -9.76
N GLU A 146 5.61 -12.28 -9.75
CA GLU A 146 4.95 -11.00 -9.52
C GLU A 146 4.66 -10.77 -8.03
N SER A 147 4.86 -9.55 -7.55
CA SER A 147 4.38 -9.13 -6.23
C SER A 147 2.88 -8.81 -6.23
N SER A 148 2.25 -8.73 -5.06
CA SER A 148 0.85 -8.28 -4.99
C SER A 148 0.70 -6.80 -5.35
N LEU A 149 1.75 -5.99 -5.20
CA LEU A 149 1.79 -4.64 -5.76
C LEU A 149 1.72 -4.65 -7.29
N TYR A 150 2.47 -5.54 -7.96
CA TYR A 150 2.41 -5.64 -9.43
C TYR A 150 1.02 -6.08 -9.91
N GLN A 151 0.40 -7.01 -9.19
CA GLN A 151 -0.96 -7.46 -9.47
C GLN A 151 -1.96 -6.30 -9.35
N GLN A 152 -1.85 -5.45 -8.33
CA GLN A 152 -2.69 -4.26 -8.19
C GLN A 152 -2.53 -3.32 -9.37
N PHE A 153 -1.29 -3.01 -9.78
CA PHE A 153 -1.09 -2.17 -10.97
C PHE A 153 -1.81 -2.73 -12.21
N LYS A 154 -1.87 -4.06 -12.39
CA LYS A 154 -2.64 -4.68 -13.47
C LYS A 154 -4.16 -4.58 -13.30
N GLU A 155 -4.66 -4.58 -12.07
CA GLU A 155 -6.10 -4.41 -11.81
C GLU A 155 -6.56 -2.99 -12.09
N VAL A 156 -5.73 -2.00 -11.77
CA VAL A 156 -6.01 -0.58 -12.05
C VAL A 156 -5.76 -0.24 -13.52
N TYR A 157 -4.83 -0.94 -14.19
CA TYR A 157 -4.58 -0.78 -15.62
C TYR A 157 -5.55 -1.63 -16.46
N LYS A 158 -6.67 -1.04 -16.88
CA LYS A 158 -7.61 -1.64 -17.85
C LYS A 158 -7.62 -0.85 -19.16
#